data_AF-A0A9D6R049-F1
#
_entry.id   AF-A0A9D6R049-F1
#
_cell.length_a   1.000
_cell.length_b   1.000
_cell.length_c   1.000
_cell.angle_alpha   90.00
_cell.angle_beta   90.00
_cell.angle_gamma   90.00
#
_symmetry.space_group_name_H-M   'P 1'
#
loop_
_entity.id
_entity.type
_entity.pdbx_description
1 polymer ?
#
loop_
_entity_poly.entity_id
_entity_poly.type
_entity_poly.pdbx_seq_one_letter_code
_entity_poly.pdbx_strand_id
1 'polypeptide(L)'
;MAETRVDLKGKIYTEHITKRDVRVIAATTHNIIQGNLHLSLDHRLIDEMNTAERFIAVTDAEVFDLAGKTRLYRAEFLTLNKEHVVWILPKENPEAKK
;
A
#
# COMPACT_ATOMS: atom_id res chain seq x y z
N MET A 1 -6.22 29.49 -9.39
CA MET A 1 -4.90 30.17 -9.49
C MET A 1 -3.91 29.25 -8.79
N ALA A 2 -3.05 28.55 -9.54
CA ALA A 2 -2.07 27.61 -8.99
C ALA A 2 -0.73 28.35 -8.84
N GLU A 3 -0.18 28.36 -7.62
CA GLU A 3 1.02 29.12 -7.29
C GLU A 3 2.26 28.27 -7.60
N THR A 4 2.83 28.46 -8.78
CA THR A 4 4.07 27.80 -9.20
C THR A 4 5.26 28.48 -8.51
N ARG A 5 5.89 27.81 -7.55
CA ARG A 5 7.14 28.28 -6.93
C ARG A 5 8.32 27.90 -7.82
N VAL A 6 9.00 28.91 -8.35
CA VAL A 6 10.19 28.81 -9.21
C VAL A 6 11.40 29.36 -8.48
N ASP A 7 12.52 28.64 -8.51
CA ASP A 7 13.80 29.05 -7.92
C ASP A 7 14.79 29.55 -9.01
N LEU A 8 15.80 30.32 -8.59
CA LEU A 8 16.65 31.23 -9.40
C LEU A 8 17.59 30.58 -10.44
N LYS A 9 17.44 29.28 -10.74
CA LYS A 9 18.30 28.54 -11.71
C LYS A 9 17.56 27.81 -12.83
N GLY A 10 16.27 28.08 -13.04
CA GLY A 10 15.55 27.63 -14.25
C GLY A 10 15.46 26.11 -14.44
N LYS A 11 15.68 25.31 -13.38
CA LYS A 11 15.42 23.87 -13.42
C LYS A 11 13.96 23.61 -13.10
N ILE A 12 13.23 23.17 -14.12
CA ILE A 12 11.87 22.67 -14.00
C ILE A 12 11.96 21.31 -13.31
N TYR A 13 11.53 21.21 -12.06
CA TYR A 13 11.33 19.92 -11.40
C TYR A 13 9.98 19.38 -11.85
N THR A 14 9.98 18.47 -12.83
CA THR A 14 8.83 17.59 -13.03
C THR A 14 8.92 16.53 -11.93
N GLU A 15 8.04 16.60 -10.93
CA GLU A 15 7.88 15.52 -9.95
C GLU A 15 7.48 14.26 -10.69
N HIS A 16 8.43 13.35 -10.87
CA HIS A 16 8.21 12.07 -11.50
C HIS A 16 7.60 11.14 -10.44
N ILE A 17 6.28 11.21 -10.26
CA ILE A 17 5.53 10.37 -9.33
C ILE A 17 5.61 8.92 -9.85
N THR A 18 6.60 8.16 -9.37
CA THR A 18 6.70 6.73 -9.72
C THR A 18 5.86 5.94 -8.71
N LYS A 19 4.83 5.23 -9.17
CA LYS A 19 4.01 4.37 -8.31
C LYS A 19 4.76 3.06 -8.07
N ARG A 20 4.84 2.56 -6.82
CA ARG A 20 5.42 1.24 -6.53
C ARG A 20 4.35 0.31 -6.00
N ASP A 21 4.28 -0.87 -6.62
CA ASP A 21 3.54 -2.01 -6.10
C ASP A 21 4.34 -2.65 -4.97
N VAL A 22 3.83 -2.52 -3.75
CA VAL A 22 4.45 -3.13 -2.57
C VAL A 22 3.60 -4.32 -2.16
N ARG A 23 4.20 -5.51 -2.17
CA ARG A 23 3.55 -6.69 -1.60
C ARG A 23 3.51 -6.55 -0.08
N VAL A 24 2.34 -6.68 0.51
CA VAL A 24 2.09 -6.50 1.94
C VAL A 24 1.41 -7.72 2.53
N ILE A 25 1.60 -7.90 3.83
CA ILE A 25 0.86 -8.84 4.66
C ILE A 25 0.13 -8.00 5.71
N ALA A 26 -1.20 -8.05 5.71
CA ALA A 26 -2.05 -7.38 6.68
C ALA A 26 -2.74 -8.42 7.56
N ALA A 27 -2.61 -8.29 8.88
CA ALA A 27 -3.39 -9.09 9.80
C ALA A 27 -4.64 -8.33 10.23
N THR A 28 -5.77 -9.02 10.10
CA THR A 28 -7.04 -8.59 10.65
C THR A 28 -7.33 -9.36 11.94
N THR A 29 -8.43 -9.02 12.60
CA THR A 29 -8.92 -9.72 13.79
C THR A 29 -9.25 -11.21 13.54
N HIS A 30 -9.51 -11.61 12.29
CA HIS A 30 -9.98 -12.96 11.98
C HIS A 30 -9.11 -13.69 10.94
N ASN A 31 -8.40 -12.96 10.07
CA ASN A 31 -7.72 -13.49 8.90
C ASN A 31 -6.37 -12.82 8.67
N ILE A 32 -5.48 -13.50 7.95
CA ILE A 32 -4.25 -12.92 7.40
C ILE A 32 -4.44 -12.68 5.90
N ILE A 33 -4.20 -11.47 5.44
CA ILE A 33 -4.36 -11.08 4.04
C ILE A 33 -2.97 -10.81 3.46
N GLN A 34 -2.65 -11.41 2.32
CA GLN A 34 -1.46 -11.11 1.54
C GLN A 34 -1.88 -10.54 0.19
N GLY A 35 -1.17 -9.53 -0.32
CA GLY A 35 -1.47 -8.98 -1.64
C GLY A 35 -0.60 -7.79 -1.97
N ASN A 36 -0.91 -7.09 -3.05
CA ASN A 36 -0.18 -5.92 -3.50
C ASN A 36 -0.96 -4.65 -3.14
N LEU A 37 -0.25 -3.69 -2.55
CA LEU A 37 -0.76 -2.36 -2.24
C LEU A 37 -0.06 -1.37 -3.18
N HIS A 38 -0.85 -0.56 -3.86
CA HIS A 38 -0.32 0.53 -4.69
C HIS A 38 -0.02 1.72 -3.78
N LEU A 39 1.25 2.00 -3.54
CA LEU A 39 1.67 3.17 -2.75
C LEU A 39 2.25 4.23 -3.68
N SER A 40 1.86 5.49 -3.46
CA SER A 40 2.50 6.64 -4.09
C SER A 40 3.81 6.93 -3.35
N LEU A 41 4.93 7.04 -4.08
CA LEU A 41 6.30 7.07 -3.52
C LEU A 41 6.58 8.05 -2.38
N ASP A 42 5.84 9.15 -2.29
CA ASP A 42 6.02 10.17 -1.25
C ASP A 42 5.24 9.88 0.03
N HIS A 43 4.30 8.93 0.01
CA HIS A 43 3.52 8.58 1.18
C HIS A 43 4.13 7.35 1.84
N ARG A 44 4.59 7.52 3.09
CA ARG A 44 4.98 6.38 3.90
C ARG A 44 3.75 5.48 4.06
N LEU A 45 3.98 4.18 4.28
CA LEU A 45 2.90 3.22 4.59
C LEU A 45 2.01 3.72 5.73
N ILE A 46 2.58 4.49 6.67
CA ILE A 46 1.87 5.11 7.78
C ILE A 46 1.01 6.31 7.35
N ASP A 47 1.44 7.08 6.35
CA ASP A 47 0.68 8.23 5.84
C ASP A 47 -0.56 7.74 5.12
N GLU A 48 -0.44 6.66 4.34
CA GLU A 48 -1.57 6.00 3.66
C GLU A 48 -2.55 5.38 4.67
N MET A 49 -2.05 4.80 5.76
CA MET A 49 -2.88 4.29 6.85
C MET A 49 -3.63 5.41 7.58
N ASN A 50 -3.02 6.60 7.70
CA ASN A 50 -3.60 7.76 8.39
C ASN A 50 -4.51 8.63 7.50
N THR A 51 -4.64 8.33 6.20
CA THR A 51 -5.62 9.01 5.33
C THR A 51 -7.04 8.76 5.82
N ALA A 52 -7.92 9.77 5.71
CA ALA A 52 -9.33 9.71 6.11
C ALA A 52 -10.15 8.62 5.40
N GLU A 53 -9.63 8.04 4.32
CA GLU A 53 -10.24 6.89 3.66
C GLU A 53 -10.19 5.65 4.56
N ARG A 54 -11.33 5.01 4.79
CA ARG A 54 -11.41 3.85 5.69
C ARG A 54 -10.98 2.55 5.03
N PHE A 55 -10.90 2.51 3.71
CA PHE A 55 -10.59 1.31 2.95
C PHE A 55 -9.26 1.46 2.22
N ILE A 56 -8.46 0.39 2.18
CA ILE A 56 -7.29 0.25 1.32
C ILE A 56 -7.57 -0.77 0.22
N ALA A 57 -7.10 -0.49 -0.98
CA ALA A 57 -7.23 -1.38 -2.11
C ALA A 57 -6.03 -2.35 -2.17
N VAL A 58 -6.31 -3.64 -2.05
CA VAL A 58 -5.32 -4.72 -2.17
C VAL A 58 -5.61 -5.49 -3.46
N THR A 59 -4.62 -5.61 -4.34
CA THR A 59 -4.71 -6.39 -5.58
C THR A 59 -4.01 -7.74 -5.44
N ASP A 60 -4.44 -8.75 -6.22
CA ASP A 60 -3.97 -10.15 -6.11
C ASP A 60 -3.98 -10.62 -4.65
N ALA A 61 -5.10 -10.39 -3.98
CA ALA A 61 -5.28 -10.64 -2.55
C ALA A 61 -5.55 -12.13 -2.28
N GLU A 62 -4.77 -12.70 -1.37
CA GLU A 62 -4.96 -14.03 -0.82
C GLU A 62 -5.30 -13.91 0.67
N VAL A 63 -6.47 -14.42 1.04
CA VAL A 63 -6.95 -14.42 2.43
C VAL A 63 -6.70 -15.80 3.02
N PHE A 64 -6.00 -15.83 4.14
CA PHE A 64 -5.67 -17.01 4.93
C PHE A 64 -6.41 -16.96 6.26
N ASP A 65 -6.53 -18.12 6.90
CA ASP A 65 -6.95 -18.23 8.29
C ASP A 65 -6.00 -17.48 9.24
N LEU A 66 -6.43 -17.28 10.50
CA LEU A 66 -5.62 -16.60 11.51
C LEU A 66 -4.27 -17.30 11.76
N ALA A 67 -4.18 -18.61 11.50
CA ALA A 67 -2.94 -19.37 11.61
C ALA A 67 -2.02 -19.20 10.40
N GLY A 68 -2.47 -18.56 9.31
CA GLY A 68 -1.72 -18.37 8.07
C GLY A 68 -1.45 -19.67 7.30
N LYS A 69 -2.18 -20.74 7.60
CA LYS A 69 -1.96 -22.10 7.07
C LYS A 69 -2.88 -22.44 5.91
N THR A 70 -4.12 -21.98 5.96
CA THR A 70 -5.13 -22.36 4.97
C THR A 70 -5.61 -21.12 4.24
N ARG A 71 -5.41 -21.09 2.91
CA ARG A 71 -5.98 -20.05 2.05
C ARG A 71 -7.49 -20.27 1.94
N LEU A 72 -8.25 -19.33 2.48
CA LEU A 72 -9.71 -19.32 2.46
C LEU A 72 -10.25 -18.71 1.17
N TYR A 73 -9.65 -17.60 0.72
CA TYR A 73 -10.12 -16.87 -0.47
C TYR A 73 -8.97 -16.37 -1.32
N ARG A 74 -9.24 -16.17 -2.61
CA ARG A 74 -8.39 -15.42 -3.54
C ARG A 74 -9.27 -14.43 -4.29
N ALA A 75 -8.81 -13.19 -4.39
CA ALA A 75 -9.51 -12.12 -5.10
C ALA A 75 -8.50 -11.30 -5.90
N GLU A 76 -8.84 -10.94 -7.14
CA GLU A 76 -7.98 -10.03 -7.94
C GLU A 76 -7.97 -8.61 -7.35
N PHE A 77 -9.03 -8.23 -6.66
CA PHE A 77 -9.19 -6.95 -5.99
C PHE A 77 -9.97 -7.14 -4.67
N LEU A 78 -9.45 -6.58 -3.58
CA LEU A 78 -10.03 -6.62 -2.25
C LEU A 78 -9.93 -5.24 -1.61
N THR A 79 -11.04 -4.70 -1.13
CA THR A 79 -11.04 -3.52 -0.27
C THR A 79 -11.00 -3.94 1.19
N LEU A 80 -9.94 -3.53 1.90
CA LEU A 80 -9.73 -3.85 3.30
C LEU A 80 -9.98 -2.62 4.17
N ASN A 81 -10.86 -2.74 5.18
CA ASN A 81 -11.09 -1.66 6.13
C ASN A 81 -9.93 -1.55 7.12
N LYS A 82 -9.29 -0.37 7.18
CA LYS A 82 -8.15 -0.04 8.06
C LYS A 82 -8.49 -0.19 9.55
N GLU A 83 -9.74 0.05 9.94
CA GLU A 83 -10.18 -0.07 11.35
C GLU A 83 -10.11 -1.52 11.86
N HIS A 84 -10.09 -2.50 10.97
CA HIS A 84 -9.96 -3.92 11.32
C HIS A 84 -8.55 -4.48 11.10
N VAL A 85 -7.60 -3.65 10.68
CA VAL A 85 -6.20 -4.03 10.50
C VAL A 85 -5.47 -3.85 11.83
N VAL A 86 -5.00 -4.95 12.40
CA VAL A 86 -4.21 -4.93 13.64
C VAL A 86 -2.77 -4.52 13.36
N TRP A 87 -2.21 -5.05 12.27
CA TRP A 87 -0.89 -4.67 11.78
C TRP A 87 -0.79 -4.95 10.28
N ILE A 88 0.12 -4.23 9.63
CA ILE A 88 0.47 -4.43 8.23
C ILE A 88 1.99 -4.36 8.11
N LEU A 89 2.57 -5.28 7.34
CA LEU A 89 3.99 -5.32 7.08
C LEU A 89 4.24 -5.43 5.57
N PRO A 90 5.20 -4.69 5.02
CA PRO A 90 5.68 -4.94 3.67
C PRO A 90 6.42 -6.28 3.66
N LYS A 91 6.02 -7.17 2.76
CA LYS A 91 6.80 -8.37 2.44
C LYS A 91 7.98 -7.88 1.62
N GLU A 92 9.19 -7.95 2.17
CA GLU A 92 10.41 -7.54 1.47
C GLU A 92 10.40 -8.14 0.07
N ASN A 93 10.28 -7.27 -0.94
CA ASN A 93 10.49 -7.66 -2.31
C ASN A 93 11.99 -7.52 -2.59
N PRO A 94 12.74 -8.61 -2.79
CA PRO A 94 14.19 -8.54 -3.04
C PRO A 94 14.57 -7.73 -4.29
N GLU A 95 13.60 -7.33 -5.12
CA GLU A 95 13.83 -6.60 -6.37
C GLU A 95 13.84 -5.06 -6.23
N ALA A 96 13.62 -4.50 -5.04
CA ALA A 96 13.61 -3.04 -4.83
C ALA A 96 15.01 -2.38 -4.72
N LYS A 97 16.09 -3.09 -5.09
CA LYS A 97 17.42 -2.53 -5.30
C LYS A 97 17.82 -2.64 -6.77
N LYS A 98 17.58 -1.59 -7.55
CA LYS A 98 18.44 -1.18 -8.66
C LYS A 98 18.31 0.32 -8.89
#